data_AF-A0A0K0DI52-F1
#
_entry.id   AF-A0A0K0DI52-F1
#
_cell.length_a   1.000
_cell.length_b   1.000
_cell.length_c   1.000
_cell.angle_alpha   90.00
_cell.angle_beta   90.00
_cell.angle_gamma   90.00
#
_symmetry.space_group_name_H-M   'P 1'
#
loop_
_entity.id
_entity.type
_entity.pdbx_description
1 polymer ?
#
loop_
_entity_poly.entity_id
_entity_poly.type
_entity_poly.pdbx_seq_one_letter_code
_entity_poly.pdbx_strand_id
1 'polypeptide(L)'
;MFQNSVRLPQNPAFVLSTQFNVLVSTYQLEEACSRVGSIYILSHDLDIIRCIVAPAGVFRFELLDSDVVIAAVTDGSLFITTFNG
;
A
#
# COMPACT_ATOMS: atom_id res chain seq x y z
N MET A 1 -24.67 10.92 -5.64
CA MET A 1 -23.38 10.64 -6.32
C MET A 1 -22.32 11.01 -5.29
N PHE A 2 -21.75 10.03 -4.58
CA PHE A 2 -20.71 10.31 -3.59
C PHE A 2 -19.37 10.30 -4.32
N GLN A 3 -18.71 11.45 -4.37
CA GLN A 3 -17.38 11.59 -4.93
C GLN A 3 -16.43 11.87 -3.78
N ASN A 4 -16.02 10.82 -3.05
CA ASN A 4 -14.94 10.90 -2.08
C ASN A 4 -13.62 10.61 -2.79
N SER A 5 -12.60 11.43 -2.53
CA SER A 5 -11.24 11.21 -3.00
C SER A 5 -10.25 11.50 -1.88
N VAL A 6 -9.16 10.73 -1.84
CA VAL A 6 -8.06 10.93 -0.90
C VAL A 6 -6.75 11.07 -1.66
N ARG A 7 -5.88 11.97 -1.20
CA ARG A 7 -4.53 12.11 -1.73
C ARG A 7 -3.55 11.48 -0.76
N LEU A 8 -2.81 10.48 -1.22
CA LEU A 8 -1.74 9.86 -0.45
C LEU A 8 -0.42 10.65 -0.61
N PRO A 9 0.49 10.58 0.38
CA PRO A 9 1.80 11.24 0.30
C PRO A 9 2.65 10.80 -0.89
N GLN A 10 2.67 9.50 -1.22
CA GLN A 10 3.31 9.00 -2.45
C GLN A 10 2.26 8.52 -3.47
N ASN A 11 2.69 8.31 -4.71
CA ASN A 11 1.79 7.94 -5.79
C ASN A 11 1.19 6.53 -5.56
N PRO A 12 -0.14 6.39 -5.58
CA PRO A 12 -0.78 5.08 -5.59
C PRO A 12 -0.33 4.27 -6.81
N ALA A 13 0.04 3.01 -6.59
CA ALA A 13 0.47 2.09 -7.64
C ALA A 13 -0.60 1.03 -7.91
N PHE A 14 -1.15 0.44 -6.84
CA PHE A 14 -2.12 -0.64 -6.92
C PHE A 14 -3.09 -0.58 -5.75
N VAL A 15 -4.32 -1.05 -5.98
CA VAL A 15 -5.39 -1.05 -4.98
C VAL A 15 -6.02 -2.43 -4.91
N LEU A 16 -6.24 -2.92 -3.70
CA LEU A 16 -7.00 -4.13 -3.41
C LEU A 16 -8.09 -3.81 -2.38
N SER A 17 -9.34 -4.10 -2.71
CA SER A 17 -10.44 -3.99 -1.75
C SER A 17 -10.69 -5.34 -1.07
N THR A 18 -10.85 -5.31 0.24
CA THR A 18 -11.26 -6.45 1.07
C THR A 18 -12.66 -6.18 1.63
N GLN A 19 -13.20 -7.16 2.38
CA GLN A 19 -14.48 -6.97 3.08
C GLN A 19 -14.46 -5.81 4.08
N PHE A 20 -13.31 -5.52 4.70
CA PHE A 20 -13.21 -4.57 5.80
C PHE A 20 -12.49 -3.27 5.45
N ASN A 21 -11.54 -3.34 4.52
CA ASN A 21 -10.64 -2.23 4.23
C ASN A 21 -10.27 -2.17 2.74
N VAL A 22 -9.71 -1.04 2.33
CA VAL A 22 -9.02 -0.86 1.05
C VAL A 22 -7.52 -0.76 1.31
N LEU A 23 -6.74 -1.63 0.68
CA LEU A 23 -5.29 -1.59 0.74
C LEU A 23 -4.77 -0.89 -0.52
N VAL A 24 -3.88 0.08 -0.34
CA VAL A 24 -3.30 0.86 -1.45
C VAL A 24 -1.79 0.84 -1.32
N SER A 25 -1.11 0.32 -2.34
CA SER A 25 0.34 0.39 -2.40
C SER A 25 0.79 1.71 -3.01
N THR A 26 1.94 2.21 -2.57
CA THR A 26 2.51 3.43 -3.10
C THR A 26 3.97 3.27 -3.49
N TYR A 27 4.42 4.18 -4.36
CA TYR A 27 5.80 4.27 -4.78
C TYR A 27 6.19 5.74 -5.02
N GLN A 28 7.47 6.04 -4.83
CA GLN A 28 8.09 7.30 -5.24
C GLN A 28 9.40 6.98 -5.97
N LEU A 29 9.61 7.64 -7.11
CA LEU A 29 10.80 7.48 -7.97
C LEU A 29 11.66 8.75 -8.04
N GLU A 30 11.33 9.78 -7.25
CA GLU A 30 11.87 11.13 -7.44
C GLU A 30 13.37 11.25 -7.14
N GLU A 31 13.92 10.38 -6.29
CA GLU A 31 15.35 10.37 -5.99
C GLU A 31 15.99 9.04 -6.36
N ALA A 32 17.08 9.09 -7.12
CA ALA A 32 17.81 7.89 -7.58
C ALA A 32 18.24 6.95 -6.45
N CYS A 33 18.35 7.47 -5.22
CA CYS A 33 18.75 6.73 -4.03
C CYS A 33 17.60 6.47 -3.03
N SER A 34 16.41 7.04 -3.21
CA SER A 34 15.28 6.83 -2.29
C SER A 34 14.12 6.15 -3.02
N ARG A 35 14.18 4.82 -3.06
CA ARG A 35 13.05 3.99 -3.44
C ARG A 35 12.17 3.89 -2.22
N VAL A 36 11.12 4.70 -2.12
CA VAL A 36 10.23 4.70 -0.94
C VAL A 36 8.83 4.27 -1.37
N GLY A 37 8.17 3.50 -0.51
CA GLY A 37 6.81 3.05 -0.72
C GLY A 37 6.17 2.59 0.58
N SER A 38 4.85 2.47 0.54
CA SER A 38 4.07 2.02 1.68
C SER A 38 2.87 1.19 1.20
N ILE A 39 2.26 0.48 2.13
CA ILE A 39 0.90 -0.04 2.00
C ILE A 39 0.02 0.76 2.98
N TYR A 40 -0.91 1.53 2.44
CA TYR A 40 -1.93 2.23 3.19
C TYR A 40 -3.16 1.34 3.35
N ILE A 41 -3.72 1.32 4.56
CA ILE A 41 -5.00 0.68 4.86
C ILE A 41 -5.99 1.80 5.09
N LEU A 42 -7.02 1.82 4.27
CA LEU A 42 -8.09 2.81 4.27
C LEU A 42 -9.42 2.17 4.67
N SER A 43 -10.29 2.94 5.29
CA SER A 43 -11.72 2.60 5.35
C SER A 43 -12.33 2.65 3.94
N HIS A 44 -13.53 2.09 3.76
CA HIS A 44 -14.27 2.27 2.50
C HIS A 44 -14.70 3.71 2.23
N ASP A 45 -14.66 4.58 3.26
CA ASP A 45 -14.87 6.03 3.14
C ASP A 45 -13.60 6.80 2.75
N LEU A 46 -12.48 6.08 2.55
CA LEU A 46 -11.13 6.57 2.21
C LEU A 46 -10.37 7.27 3.35
N ASP A 47 -10.78 7.07 4.59
CA ASP A 47 -10.01 7.51 5.75
C ASP A 47 -8.77 6.64 5.93
N ILE A 48 -7.61 7.25 6.18
CA ILE A 48 -6.36 6.52 6.42
C ILE A 48 -6.41 5.92 7.84
N ILE A 49 -6.56 4.61 7.93
CA ILE A 49 -6.55 3.87 9.19
C ILE A 49 -5.11 3.61 9.63
N ARG A 50 -4.26 3.17 8.69
CA ARG A 50 -2.88 2.78 8.99
C ARG A 50 -1.98 2.91 7.76
N CYS A 51 -0.70 3.10 8.00
CA CYS A 51 0.36 3.09 6.99
C CYS A 51 1.43 2.09 7.42
N ILE A 52 1.79 1.17 6.52
CA ILE A 52 2.90 0.24 6.70
C ILE A 52 3.98 0.67 5.72
N VAL A 53 5.11 1.13 6.26
CA VAL A 53 6.27 1.52 5.46
C VAL A 53 6.93 0.27 4.88
N ALA A 54 7.14 0.25 3.57
CA ALA A 54 7.87 -0.80 2.89
C ALA A 54 9.35 -0.41 2.74
N PRO A 55 10.26 -1.38 2.59
CA PRO A 55 11.69 -1.10 2.38
C PRO A 55 11.97 -0.41 1.06
N ALA A 56 11.08 -0.56 0.07
CA ALA A 56 11.15 0.11 -1.22
C ALA A 56 9.75 0.35 -1.82
N GLY A 57 9.69 1.01 -2.98
CA GLY A 57 8.42 1.28 -3.68
C GLY A 57 7.63 -0.01 -3.96
N VAL A 58 6.31 0.01 -3.76
CA VAL A 58 5.44 -1.17 -3.90
C VAL A 58 4.53 -1.04 -5.12
N PHE A 59 4.83 -1.76 -6.20
CA PHE A 59 4.02 -1.72 -7.42
C PHE A 59 2.79 -2.64 -7.38
N ARG A 60 2.95 -3.84 -6.81
CA ARG A 60 1.88 -4.83 -6.70
C ARG A 60 2.08 -5.65 -5.44
N PHE A 61 0.98 -6.08 -4.87
CA PHE A 61 0.94 -7.01 -3.75
C PHE A 61 -0.23 -7.97 -3.89
N GLU A 62 -0.18 -9.05 -3.12
CA GLU A 62 -1.24 -10.05 -3.00
C GLU A 62 -1.46 -10.35 -1.51
N LEU A 63 -2.62 -10.93 -1.18
CA LEU A 63 -2.90 -11.44 0.16
C LEU A 63 -2.57 -12.93 0.21
N LEU A 64 -1.69 -13.33 1.13
CA LEU A 64 -1.41 -14.74 1.41
C LEU A 64 -2.45 -15.34 2.36
N ASP A 65 -2.95 -14.52 3.26
CA ASP A 65 -4.04 -14.81 4.20
C ASP A 65 -4.85 -13.52 4.39
N SER A 66 -5.91 -13.57 5.19
CA SER A 66 -6.82 -12.46 5.49
C SER A 66 -6.13 -11.18 6.00
N ASP A 67 -4.93 -11.29 6.57
CA ASP A 67 -4.17 -10.19 7.16
C ASP A 67 -2.70 -10.13 6.76
N VAL A 68 -2.24 -11.04 5.88
CA VAL A 68 -0.84 -11.14 5.45
C VAL A 68 -0.71 -10.65 4.02
N VAL A 69 0.09 -9.60 3.82
CA VAL A 69 0.45 -9.08 2.49
C VAL A 69 1.82 -9.59 2.08
N ILE A 70 1.93 -10.01 0.83
CA ILE A 70 3.21 -10.19 0.13
C ILE A 70 3.31 -9.21 -1.03
N ALA A 71 4.45 -8.52 -1.13
CA ALA A 71 4.68 -7.49 -2.12
C ALA A 71 6.03 -7.68 -2.82
N ALA A 72 6.05 -7.46 -4.13
CA ALA A 72 7.29 -7.25 -4.86
C ALA A 72 7.64 -5.77 -4.82
N VAL A 73 8.85 -5.45 -4.38
CA VAL A 73 9.29 -4.07 -4.19
C VAL A 73 10.39 -3.67 -5.16
N THR A 74 10.56 -2.37 -5.37
CA THR A 74 11.40 -1.87 -6.45
C THR A 74 12.88 -2.18 -6.30
N ASP A 75 13.38 -2.56 -5.13
CA ASP A 75 14.78 -2.99 -4.95
C ASP A 75 15.06 -4.44 -5.42
N GLY A 76 14.04 -5.16 -5.90
CA GLY A 76 14.15 -6.54 -6.38
C GLY A 76 13.89 -7.61 -5.31
N SER A 77 13.60 -7.20 -4.07
CA SER A 77 13.25 -8.12 -2.99
C SER A 77 11.73 -8.35 -2.87
N LEU A 78 11.37 -9.33 -2.02
CA LEU A 78 10.00 -9.54 -1.56
C LEU A 78 9.85 -8.99 -0.15
N PHE A 79 8.73 -8.31 0.08
CA PHE A 79 8.35 -7.76 1.38
C PHE A 79 7.08 -8.46 1.87
N ILE A 80 7.12 -9.00 3.09
CA ILE A 80 5.97 -9.63 3.74
C ILE A 80 5.66 -8.84 5.02
N THR A 81 4.38 -8.55 5.24
CA THR A 81 3.92 -7.83 6.42
C THR A 81 2.50 -8.24 6.79
N THR A 82 2.12 -7.96 8.04
CA THR A 82 0.74 -8.14 8.52
C THR A 82 0.10 -6.80 8.81
N PHE A 83 -1.21 -6.70 8.59
CA PHE A 83 -1.96 -5.46 8.85
C PHE A 83 -3.02 -5.56 9.94
N ASN A 84 -3.40 -6.77 10.36
CA ASN A 84 -4.15 -6.99 11.59
C ASN A 84 -3.14 -7.30 12.71
N GLY A 85 -3.08 -6.41 13.69
CA GLY A 85 -2.21 -6.51 14.86
C GLY A 85 -2.55 -5.41 15.83
#